data_AF-A0A3S5AWJ9-F1
#
_entry.id   AF-A0A3S5AWJ9-F1
#
_cell.length_a   1.000
_cell.length_b   1.000
_cell.length_c   1.000
_cell.angle_alpha   90.00
_cell.angle_beta   90.00
_cell.angle_gamma   90.00
#
_symmetry.space_group_name_H-M   'P 1'
#
loop_
_entity.id
_entity.type
_entity.pdbx_description
1 polymer ?
#
loop_
_entity_poly.entity_id
_entity_poly.type
_entity_poly.pdbx_seq_one_letter_code
_entity_poly.pdbx_strand_id
1 'polypeptide(L)' 'MISGRGLGITGGTLDKLESIPGYQIQLNEKKMHELIQSTGLFIVGQTQHMVPADRVLYSIRDITGSVKSDALITGKHVK' A
#
# COMPACT_ATOMS: atom_id res chain seq x y z
N MET A 1 -1.44 -9.22 -0.14
CA MET A 1 -2.00 -8.03 -0.82
C MET A 1 -1.16 -6.83 -0.47
N ILE A 2 -0.75 -6.05 -1.47
CA ILE A 2 -0.13 -4.73 -1.26
C ILE A 2 -1.22 -3.68 -1.38
N SER A 3 -1.38 -2.84 -0.36
CA SER A 3 -2.43 -1.83 -0.29
C SER A 3 -1.88 -0.43 -0.08
N GLY A 4 -2.69 0.59 -0.36
CA GLY A 4 -2.37 2.00 -0.14
C GLY A 4 -3.01 2.58 1.13
N ARG A 5 -2.54 3.79 1.47
CA ARG A 5 -3.19 4.71 2.43
C ARG A 5 -4.33 5.47 1.76
N GLY A 6 -4.98 6.35 2.51
CA GLY A 6 -5.99 7.27 2.00
C GLY A 6 -5.48 8.08 0.81
N LEU A 7 -6.41 8.42 -0.09
CA LEU A 7 -6.13 9.20 -1.27
C LEU A 7 -7.30 10.17 -1.52
N GLY A 8 -7.02 11.47 -1.41
CA GLY A 8 -8.03 12.52 -1.39
C GLY A 8 -9.00 12.33 -0.23
N ILE A 9 -10.31 12.37 -0.54
CA ILE A 9 -11.38 12.22 0.47
C ILE A 9 -11.67 10.76 0.86
N THR A 10 -10.94 9.80 0.30
CA THR A 10 -11.17 8.37 0.54
C THR A 10 -10.17 7.82 1.55
N GLY A 11 -10.66 7.06 2.53
CA GLY A 11 -9.79 6.39 3.52
C GLY A 11 -9.07 5.17 2.94
N GLY A 12 -7.88 4.85 3.44
CA GLY A 12 -7.09 3.71 2.99
C GLY A 12 -7.28 2.46 3.83
N THR A 13 -7.05 1.29 3.22
CA THR A 13 -7.06 0.01 3.94
C THR A 13 -5.98 -0.02 5.03
N LEU A 14 -4.81 0.54 4.75
CA LEU A 14 -3.72 0.57 5.74
C LEU A 14 -4.08 1.42 6.96
N ASP A 15 -4.74 2.57 6.74
CA ASP A 15 -5.14 3.46 7.84
C ASP A 15 -6.16 2.77 8.77
N LYS A 16 -7.04 1.94 8.19
CA LYS A 16 -7.99 1.11 8.96
C LYS A 16 -7.27 0.00 9.74
N LEU A 17 -6.25 -0.62 9.15
CA LEU A 17 -5.53 -1.72 9.81
C LEU A 17 -4.62 -1.21 10.94
N GLU A 18 -4.04 -0.03 10.80
CA GLU A 18 -3.25 0.60 11.88
C GLU A 18 -4.08 1.01 13.09
N SER A 19 -5.42 1.10 12.97
CA SER A 19 -6.27 1.30 14.15
C SER A 19 -6.33 0.08 15.06
N ILE A 20 -5.84 -1.09 14.61
CA ILE A 20 -5.74 -2.31 15.40
C ILE A 20 -4.40 -2.27 16.17
N PRO A 21 -4.40 -2.24 17.52
CA PRO A 21 -3.17 -2.20 18.29
C PRO A 21 -2.23 -3.36 17.95
N GLY A 22 -0.99 -3.04 17.61
CA GLY A 22 0.06 -4.02 17.29
C GLY A 22 0.06 -4.52 15.84
N TYR A 23 -0.86 -4.06 14.98
CA TYR A 23 -0.83 -4.42 13.56
C TYR A 23 0.38 -3.80 12.85
N GLN A 24 1.16 -4.63 12.15
CA GLN A 24 2.35 -4.20 11.42
C GLN A 24 2.06 -4.12 9.91
N ILE A 25 1.93 -2.91 9.38
CA ILE A 25 1.72 -2.68 7.94
C ILE A 25 3.00 -2.72 7.09
N GLN A 26 4.18 -2.75 7.73
CA GLN A 26 5.47 -2.86 7.04
C GLN A 26 6.17 -4.15 7.47
N LEU A 27 6.32 -5.05 6.51
CA LEU A 27 7.00 -6.34 6.70
C LEU A 27 8.13 -6.47 5.68
N ASN A 28 9.17 -7.19 6.07
CA ASN A 28 10.19 -7.62 5.12
C ASN A 28 9.70 -8.86 4.34
N GLU A 29 10.39 -9.16 3.25
CA GLU A 29 10.04 -10.28 2.35
C GLU A 29 9.98 -11.63 3.08
N LYS A 30 10.93 -11.88 3.97
CA LYS A 30 10.97 -13.11 4.78
C LYS A 30 9.67 -13.32 5.59
N LYS A 31 9.23 -12.30 6.33
CA LYS A 31 7.99 -12.36 7.11
C LYS A 31 6.76 -12.52 6.22
N MET A 32 6.75 -11.89 5.04
CA MET A 32 5.64 -12.06 4.09
C MET A 32 5.54 -13.51 3.62
N HIS A 33 6.67 -14.18 3.32
CA HIS A 33 6.67 -15.60 2.98
C HIS A 33 6.18 -16.48 4.13
N GLU A 34 6.65 -16.24 5.36
CA GLU A 34 6.22 -16.97 6.55
C GLU A 34 4.70 -16.85 6.78
N LEU A 35 4.14 -15.65 6.60
CA LEU A 35 2.70 -15.40 6.74
C LEU A 35 1.90 -16.10 5.64
N ILE A 36 2.35 -16.06 4.38
CA ILE A 36 1.67 -16.82 3.32
C ILE A 36 1.64 -18.32 3.64
N GLN A 37 2.73 -18.89 4.17
CA GLN A 37 2.76 -20.31 4.52
C GLN A 37 1.89 -20.66 5.73
N SER A 38 1.81 -19.79 6.72
CA SER A 38 1.12 -20.06 7.99
C SER A 38 -0.35 -19.66 8.01
N THR A 39 -0.71 -18.52 7.40
CA THR A 39 -2.06 -17.95 7.44
C THR A 39 -2.71 -17.86 6.06
N GLY A 40 -1.93 -17.99 4.98
CA GLY A 40 -2.41 -17.84 3.60
C GLY A 40 -2.63 -16.39 3.15
N LEU A 41 -2.38 -15.39 4.01
CA LEU A 41 -2.69 -14.00 3.72
C LEU A 41 -1.79 -13.01 4.47
N PHE A 42 -1.48 -11.91 3.80
CA PHE A 42 -1.01 -10.66 4.43
C PHE A 42 -1.64 -9.45 3.74
N ILE A 43 -1.76 -8.33 4.46
CA ILE A 43 -2.05 -7.01 3.91
C ILE A 43 -0.98 -6.05 4.43
N VAL A 44 -0.19 -5.49 3.52
CA VAL A 44 0.93 -4.60 3.87
C VAL A 44 1.01 -3.42 2.91
N GLY A 45 1.73 -2.38 3.29
CA GLY A 45 2.02 -1.24 2.42
C GLY A 45 3.19 -1.49 1.47
N GLN A 46 3.40 -0.52 0.57
CA GLN A 46 4.57 -0.51 -0.31
C GLN A 46 5.86 -0.39 0.52
N THR A 47 6.93 -1.06 0.11
CA THR A 47 8.24 -1.01 0.78
C THR A 47 9.29 -0.39 -0.15
N GLN A 48 10.50 -0.15 0.36
CA GLN A 48 11.61 0.33 -0.49
C GLN A 48 12.00 -0.68 -1.58
N HIS A 49 11.75 -1.96 -1.35
CA HIS A 49 12.10 -3.04 -2.27
C HIS A 49 10.90 -3.49 -3.11
N MET A 50 9.67 -3.18 -2.68
CA MET A 50 8.44 -3.63 -3.33
C MET A 50 7.53 -2.42 -3.64
N VAL A 51 7.46 -2.12 -4.94
CA VAL A 51 6.72 -0.98 -5.53
C VAL A 51 7.20 0.42 -5.05
N PRO A 52 8.51 0.73 -5.07
CA PRO A 52 9.06 1.98 -4.50
C PRO A 52 8.60 3.24 -5.24
N ALA A 53 8.43 3.17 -6.55
CA ALA A 53 7.97 4.30 -7.37
C ALA A 53 6.52 4.68 -7.04
N ASP A 54 5.64 3.69 -6.88
CA ASP A 54 4.24 3.92 -6.51
C ASP A 54 4.16 4.55 -5.13
N ARG A 55 5.01 4.15 -4.17
CA ARG A 55 5.06 4.78 -2.83
C ARG A 55 5.24 6.30 -2.91
N VAL A 56 6.19 6.74 -3.73
CA VAL A 56 6.49 8.16 -3.92
C VAL A 56 5.33 8.84 -4.65
N LEU A 57 4.90 8.27 -5.79
CA LEU A 57 3.82 8.84 -6.60
C LEU A 57 2.50 8.93 -5.84
N TYR A 58 2.17 7.95 -5.00
CA TYR A 58 0.95 7.91 -4.20
C TYR A 58 0.91 9.09 -3.20
N SER A 59 2.02 9.32 -2.49
CA SER A 59 2.13 10.44 -1.54
C SER A 59 2.03 11.81 -2.22
N ILE A 60 2.64 11.97 -3.39
CA ILE A 60 2.64 13.24 -4.12
C ILE A 60 1.24 13.52 -4.70
N ARG A 61 0.56 12.50 -5.22
CA ARG A 61 -0.76 12.67 -5.85
C ARG A 61 -1.82 13.17 -4.87
N ASP A 62 -1.72 12.72 -3.62
CA ASP A 62 -2.63 13.14 -2.56
C ASP A 62 -2.54 14.65 -2.31
N ILE A 63 -1.32 15.18 -2.19
CA ILE A 63 -1.07 16.58 -1.85
C ILE A 63 -1.11 17.53 -3.06
N THR A 64 -1.02 17.01 -4.28
CA THR A 64 -1.00 17.82 -5.53
C THR A 64 -2.33 17.84 -6.28
N GLY A 65 -3.36 17.16 -5.77
CA GLY A 65 -4.66 17.08 -6.45
C GLY A 65 -4.68 16.25 -7.74
N SER A 66 -3.61 15.49 -8.02
CA SER A 66 -3.47 14.66 -9.23
C SER A 66 -4.01 13.22 -9.06
N VAL A 67 -4.91 13.03 -8.10
CA VAL A 67 -5.57 11.75 -7.83
C VAL A 67 -6.37 11.27 -9.05
N LYS A 68 -7.14 12.15 -9.70
CA LYS A 68 -8.07 11.82 -10.80
C LYS A 68 -7.39 11.78 -12.19
N SER A 69 -6.22 11.16 -12.29
CA SER A 69 -5.52 10.97 -13.56
C SER A 69 -5.60 9.51 -14.00
N ASP A 70 -6.22 9.24 -15.15
CA ASP A 70 -6.40 7.87 -15.68
C ASP A 70 -5.07 7.15 -15.92
N ALA A 71 -4.07 7.86 -16.43
CA ALA A 71 -2.73 7.32 -16.64
C ALA A 71 -2.08 6.88 -15.32
N LEU A 72 -2.16 7.73 -14.28
CA LEU A 72 -1.61 7.43 -12.95
C LEU A 72 -2.48 6.44 -12.17
N ILE A 73 -3.74 6.22 -12.58
CA ILE A 73 -4.60 5.16 -12.06
C ILE A 73 -4.29 3.81 -12.72
N THR A 74 -3.89 3.79 -13.99
CA THR A 74 -3.62 2.53 -14.70
C THR A 74 -2.20 2.04 -14.47
N GLY A 75 -1.21 2.95 -14.43
CA GLY A 75 0.18 2.60 -14.15
C GLY A 75 0.42 1.97 -12.78
N LYS A 76 -0.51 2.13 -11.84
CA LYS A 76 -0.48 1.49 -10.50
C LYS A 76 -1.08 0.07 -10.47
N HIS A 77 -1.72 -0.40 -11.55
CA HIS A 77 -2.34 -1.73 -11.61
C HIS A 77 -1.56 -2.72 -12.49
N VAL A 78 -0.53 -2.24 -13.20
CA VAL A 78 0.25 -3.06 -14.13
C VAL A 78 1.69 -3.19 -13.63
N LYS A 79 1.94 -4.26 -12.88
CA LYS A 79 3.16 -5.05 -12.88
C LYS A 79 2.87 -6.45 -12.36
#